data_AF-A0AAW2LE06-F1
#
_entry.id   AF-A0AAW2LE06-F1
#
_cell.length_a   1.000
_cell.length_b   1.000
_cell.length_c   1.000
_cell.angle_alpha   90.00
_cell.angle_beta   90.00
_cell.angle_gamma   90.00
#
_symmetry.space_group_name_H-M   'P 1'
#
loop_
_entity.id
_entity.type
_entity.pdbx_description
1 polymer ?
#
loop_
_entity_poly.entity_id
_entity_poly.type
_entity_poly.pdbx_seq_one_letter_code
_entity_poly.pdbx_strand_id
1 'polypeptide(L)'
;MAAKKRPSATTEAATSKPDSEKVKPESPTTEPPIRSAKFVTILKFSLVFSVPYLYLIFFYYRIDYELKKSILISALVSIIGFLTTVRMIPVASKYVLRRNLFGYDINKKGTPDGSIKV
;
A
#
# COMPACT_ATOMS: atom_id res chain seq x y z
N MET A 1 38.72 8.58 44.24
CA MET A 1 39.25 9.94 44.03
C MET A 1 38.52 10.58 42.87
N ALA A 2 38.13 11.83 43.08
CA ALA A 2 37.22 12.59 42.25
C ALA A 2 37.89 13.20 41.00
N ALA A 3 37.01 13.53 40.04
CA ALA A 3 37.09 14.57 39.03
C ALA A 3 38.13 14.46 37.89
N LYS A 4 37.64 14.23 36.67
CA LYS A 4 38.27 14.80 35.47
C LYS A 4 37.25 15.58 34.63
N LYS A 5 37.60 16.85 34.44
CA LYS A 5 36.86 18.02 33.99
C LYS A 5 36.31 17.91 32.55
N ARG A 6 35.11 18.50 32.33
CA ARG A 6 34.61 19.00 31.03
C ARG A 6 35.26 20.36 30.71
N PRO A 7 35.44 20.72 29.43
CA PRO A 7 35.44 22.11 29.00
C PRO A 7 34.10 22.46 28.32
N SER A 8 33.46 23.52 28.83
CA SER A 8 32.35 24.22 28.19
C SER A 8 32.86 25.28 27.20
N ALA A 9 32.11 25.42 26.12
CA ALA A 9 31.75 26.66 25.41
C ALA A 9 32.83 27.74 25.19
N THR A 10 33.29 27.85 23.94
CA THR A 10 33.73 29.13 23.37
C THR A 10 32.56 29.75 22.62
N THR A 11 32.14 30.92 23.09
CA THR A 11 31.16 31.80 22.45
C THR A 11 31.85 32.57 21.34
N GLU A 12 31.49 32.33 20.08
CA GLU A 12 31.69 33.29 19.00
C GLU A 12 30.32 33.70 18.46
N ALA A 13 29.95 34.93 18.77
CA ALA A 13 28.86 35.63 18.13
C ALA A 13 29.40 36.25 16.83
N ALA A 14 28.99 35.72 15.68
CA ALA A 14 29.03 36.43 14.41
C ALA A 14 27.80 36.02 13.59
N THR A 15 26.85 36.95 13.58
CA THR A 15 25.64 37.06 12.79
C THR A 15 25.79 36.55 11.35
N SER A 16 25.12 35.45 11.02
CA SER A 16 24.49 35.27 9.69
C SER A 16 23.37 34.23 9.80
N LYS A 17 22.13 34.71 9.80
CA LYS A 17 20.96 33.88 9.53
C LYS A 17 20.81 33.79 8.00
N PRO A 18 20.82 32.61 7.36
CA PRO A 18 20.11 32.44 6.12
C PRO A 18 18.66 32.05 6.41
N ASP A 19 17.78 32.60 5.59
CA ASP A 19 16.33 32.54 5.62
C ASP A 19 15.71 31.25 6.17
N SER A 20 14.92 31.42 7.24
CA SER A 20 13.82 30.50 7.52
C SER A 20 12.73 30.76 6.48
N GLU A 21 12.86 30.13 5.32
CA GLU A 21 11.74 29.96 4.41
C GLU A 21 10.75 29.04 5.11
N LYS A 22 9.74 29.66 5.70
CA LYS A 22 8.64 29.04 6.42
C LYS A 22 7.84 28.22 5.41
N VAL A 23 8.23 26.96 5.22
CA VAL A 23 7.45 25.98 4.44
C VAL A 23 6.06 25.92 5.08
N LYS A 24 5.11 26.52 4.38
CA LYS A 24 3.69 26.47 4.68
C LYS A 24 3.30 24.99 4.78
N PRO A 25 2.51 24.56 5.79
CA PRO A 25 1.97 23.21 5.77
C PRO A 25 1.06 23.12 4.55
N GLU A 26 1.51 22.43 3.51
CA GLU A 26 0.62 22.02 2.43
C GLU A 26 -0.44 21.13 3.05
N SER A 27 -1.68 21.62 2.98
CA SER A 27 -2.90 20.86 3.21
C SER A 27 -2.77 19.49 2.55
N PRO A 28 -3.14 18.38 3.22
CA PRO A 28 -3.02 17.07 2.62
C PRO A 28 -3.98 17.02 1.42
N THR A 29 -3.41 17.09 0.22
CA THR A 29 -4.13 16.89 -1.03
C THR A 29 -4.86 15.57 -0.91
N THR A 30 -6.18 15.63 -0.99
CA THR A 30 -7.10 14.48 -0.91
C THR A 30 -7.08 13.71 -2.24
N GLU A 31 -5.89 13.44 -2.77
CA GLU A 31 -5.75 12.54 -3.90
C GLU A 31 -5.58 11.11 -3.38
N PRO A 32 -6.40 10.17 -3.85
CA PRO A 32 -6.31 8.80 -3.39
C PRO A 32 -4.90 8.27 -3.74
N PRO A 33 -4.14 7.74 -2.76
CA PRO A 33 -2.74 7.34 -2.96
C PRO A 33 -2.57 6.10 -3.86
N ILE A 34 -3.66 5.63 -4.49
CA ILE A 34 -3.73 4.37 -5.20
C ILE A 34 -4.24 4.64 -6.61
N ARG A 35 -3.39 4.32 -7.60
CA ARG A 35 -3.73 4.35 -9.02
C ARG A 35 -5.03 3.58 -9.26
N SER A 36 -5.93 4.14 -10.06
CA SER A 36 -7.19 3.47 -10.39
C SER A 36 -6.93 2.08 -10.98
N ALA A 37 -7.63 1.08 -10.46
CA ALA A 37 -7.51 -0.28 -10.98
C ALA A 37 -8.06 -0.34 -12.41
N LYS A 38 -7.36 -1.03 -13.31
CA LYS A 38 -7.79 -1.27 -14.69
C LYS A 38 -8.85 -2.39 -14.74
N PHE A 39 -10.00 -2.16 -14.10
CA PHE A 39 -11.06 -3.17 -13.93
C PHE A 39 -11.48 -3.83 -15.25
N VAL A 40 -11.59 -3.06 -16.32
CA VAL A 40 -11.97 -3.58 -17.65
C VAL A 40 -10.92 -4.58 -18.17
N THR A 41 -9.63 -4.25 -18.03
CA THR A 41 -8.54 -5.14 -18.44
C THR A 41 -8.53 -6.40 -17.59
N ILE A 42 -8.65 -6.26 -16.27
CA ILE A 42 -8.69 -7.39 -15.33
C ILE A 42 -9.88 -8.30 -15.65
N LEU A 43 -11.06 -7.73 -15.89
CA LEU A 43 -12.27 -8.48 -16.22
C LEU A 43 -12.12 -9.24 -17.55
N LYS A 44 -11.53 -8.60 -18.58
CA LYS A 44 -11.26 -9.26 -19.87
C LYS A 44 -10.37 -10.48 -19.69
N PHE A 45 -9.23 -10.34 -19.03
CA PHE A 45 -8.32 -11.47 -18.80
C PHE A 45 -8.96 -12.53 -17.92
N SER A 46 -9.65 -12.13 -16.84
CA SER A 46 -10.38 -13.05 -15.98
C SER A 46 -11.36 -13.88 -16.81
N LEU A 47 -12.15 -13.27 -17.68
CA LEU A 47 -13.16 -13.98 -18.46
C LEU A 47 -12.53 -14.91 -19.50
N VAL A 48 -11.45 -14.48 -20.18
CA VAL A 48 -10.71 -15.31 -21.15
C VAL A 48 -10.19 -16.60 -20.51
N PHE A 49 -9.72 -16.56 -19.26
CA PHE A 49 -9.23 -17.77 -18.58
C PHE A 49 -10.33 -18.54 -17.84
N SER A 50 -11.29 -17.85 -17.23
CA SER A 50 -12.35 -18.49 -16.44
C SER A 50 -13.36 -19.24 -17.31
N VAL A 51 -13.75 -18.72 -18.47
CA VAL A 51 -14.76 -19.36 -19.33
C VAL A 51 -14.35 -20.77 -19.79
N PRO A 52 -13.19 -20.99 -20.43
CA PRO A 52 -12.78 -22.33 -20.85
C PRO A 52 -12.55 -23.26 -19.65
N TYR A 53 -12.00 -22.74 -18.54
CA TYR A 53 -11.79 -23.50 -17.31
C TYR A 53 -13.12 -24.02 -16.72
N LEU A 54 -14.11 -23.14 -16.58
CA LEU A 54 -15.44 -23.52 -16.08
C LEU A 54 -16.14 -24.46 -17.06
N TYR A 55 -16.03 -24.25 -18.37
CA TYR A 55 -16.57 -25.17 -19.37
C TYR A 55 -16.01 -26.60 -19.18
N LEU A 56 -14.69 -26.71 -19.06
CA LEU A 56 -14.02 -28.00 -18.89
C LEU A 56 -14.48 -28.71 -17.62
N ILE A 57 -14.57 -27.99 -16.50
CA ILE A 57 -14.99 -28.55 -15.22
C ILE A 57 -16.45 -28.98 -15.22
N PHE A 58 -17.35 -28.11 -15.71
CA PHE A 58 -18.78 -28.35 -15.54
C PHE A 58 -19.37 -29.23 -16.63
N PHE A 59 -18.88 -29.14 -17.87
CA PHE A 59 -19.54 -29.75 -19.04
C PHE A 59 -18.70 -30.80 -19.77
N TYR A 60 -17.38 -30.62 -19.87
CA TYR A 60 -16.53 -31.56 -20.63
C TYR A 60 -16.10 -32.77 -19.80
N TYR A 61 -15.54 -32.52 -18.61
CA TYR A 61 -15.04 -33.59 -17.75
C TYR A 61 -16.13 -34.14 -16.83
N ARG A 62 -16.11 -35.47 -16.65
CA ARG A 62 -16.92 -36.19 -15.67
C ARG A 62 -16.27 -36.11 -14.30
N ILE A 63 -16.33 -34.92 -13.70
CA ILE A 63 -15.86 -34.66 -12.33
C ILE A 63 -17.01 -34.95 -11.36
N ASP A 64 -16.69 -35.55 -10.21
CA ASP A 64 -17.67 -35.80 -9.15
C ASP A 64 -18.33 -34.50 -8.68
N TYR A 65 -19.63 -34.60 -8.36
CA TYR A 65 -20.42 -33.45 -7.94
C TYR A 65 -19.82 -32.76 -6.69
N GLU A 66 -19.40 -33.54 -5.70
CA GLU A 66 -18.78 -33.01 -4.48
C GLU A 66 -17.47 -32.28 -4.77
N LEU A 67 -16.70 -32.74 -5.76
CA LEU A 67 -15.47 -32.07 -6.19
C LEU A 67 -15.77 -30.77 -6.96
N LYS A 68 -16.76 -30.76 -7.85
CA LYS A 68 -17.21 -29.51 -8.50
C LYS A 68 -17.67 -28.47 -7.47
N LYS A 69 -18.42 -28.92 -6.47
CA LYS A 69 -18.92 -28.10 -5.37
C LYS A 69 -17.78 -27.53 -4.52
N SER A 70 -16.78 -28.33 -4.16
CA SER A 70 -15.64 -27.85 -3.36
C SER A 70 -14.79 -26.83 -4.13
N ILE A 71 -14.58 -27.03 -5.43
CA ILE A 71 -13.93 -26.04 -6.32
C ILE A 71 -14.72 -24.72 -6.32
N LEU A 72 -16.05 -24.80 -6.48
CA LEU A 72 -16.90 -23.60 -6.52
C LEU A 72 -16.89 -22.84 -5.18
N ILE A 73 -16.98 -23.57 -4.06
CA ILE A 73 -16.90 -22.96 -2.72
C ILE A 73 -15.54 -22.30 -2.50
N SER A 74 -14.45 -22.99 -2.86
CA SER A 74 -13.10 -22.43 -2.74
C SER A 74 -12.93 -21.15 -3.56
N ALA A 75 -13.42 -21.13 -4.79
CA ALA A 75 -13.41 -19.94 -5.64
C ALA A 75 -14.23 -18.80 -5.03
N LEU A 76 -15.43 -19.09 -4.53
CA LEU A 76 -16.30 -18.08 -3.90
C LEU A 76 -15.66 -17.48 -2.65
N VAL A 77 -15.14 -18.32 -1.75
CA VAL A 77 -14.44 -17.89 -0.52
C VAL A 77 -13.22 -17.03 -0.88
N SER A 78 -12.47 -17.41 -1.91
CA SER A 78 -11.31 -16.64 -2.39
C SER A 78 -11.71 -15.26 -2.92
N ILE A 79 -12.81 -15.16 -3.69
CA ILE A 79 -13.35 -13.87 -4.18
C ILE A 79 -13.77 -12.99 -3.01
N ILE A 80 -14.50 -13.54 -2.03
CA ILE A 80 -14.93 -12.80 -0.83
C ILE A 80 -13.70 -12.33 -0.05
N GLY A 81 -12.71 -13.19 0.15
CA GLY A 81 -11.46 -12.85 0.84
C GLY A 81 -10.69 -11.73 0.14
N PHE A 82 -10.58 -11.79 -1.19
CA PHE A 82 -9.95 -10.74 -2.00
C PHE A 82 -10.66 -9.39 -1.83
N LEU A 83 -12.00 -9.36 -2.01
CA LEU A 83 -12.78 -8.12 -1.89
C LEU A 83 -12.72 -7.53 -0.48
N THR A 84 -12.76 -8.39 0.53
CA THR A 84 -12.62 -7.99 1.94
C THR A 84 -11.24 -7.38 2.18
N THR A 85 -10.19 -8.00 1.67
CA THR A 85 -8.81 -7.51 1.77
C THR A 85 -8.66 -6.14 1.12
N VAL A 86 -9.14 -5.96 -0.12
CA VAL A 86 -9.09 -4.68 -0.83
C VAL A 86 -9.81 -3.58 -0.03
N ARG A 87 -10.97 -3.88 0.57
CA ARG A 87 -11.69 -2.93 1.43
C ARG A 87 -10.99 -2.66 2.76
N MET A 88 -10.20 -3.61 3.28
CA MET A 88 -9.45 -3.46 4.53
C MET A 88 -8.17 -2.65 4.38
N ILE A 89 -7.53 -2.61 3.20
CA ILE A 89 -6.31 -1.80 2.95
C ILE A 89 -6.45 -0.34 3.43
N PRO A 90 -7.48 0.45 3.05
CA PRO A 90 -7.61 1.84 3.50
C PRO A 90 -7.91 1.97 5.01
N VAL A 91 -8.43 0.92 5.65
CA VAL A 91 -8.65 0.89 7.11
C VAL A 91 -7.34 0.60 7.83
N ALA A 92 -6.62 -0.43 7.40
CA ALA A 92 -5.36 -0.85 7.98
C ALA A 92 -4.24 0.17 7.77
N SER A 93 -4.18 0.82 6.59
CA SER A 93 -3.18 1.88 6.27
C SER A 93 -3.17 2.99 7.33
N LYS A 94 -4.33 3.44 7.80
CA LYS A 94 -4.44 4.44 8.87
C LYS A 94 -3.79 3.97 10.18
N TYR A 95 -3.92 2.69 10.51
CA TYR A 95 -3.36 2.13 11.73
C TYR A 95 -1.84 1.98 11.64
N VAL A 96 -1.32 1.44 10.53
CA VAL A 96 0.13 1.25 10.34
C VAL A 96 0.86 2.60 10.28
N LEU A 97 0.27 3.62 9.62
CA LEU A 97 0.79 4.98 9.62
C LEU A 97 0.90 5.57 11.04
N ARG A 98 -0.13 5.39 11.88
CA ARG A 98 -0.11 5.84 13.30
C ARG A 98 0.96 5.14 14.14
N ARG A 99 1.31 3.91 13.78
CA ARG A 99 2.33 3.10 14.46
C ARG A 99 3.74 3.33 13.91
N ASN A 100 3.92 4.31 13.02
CA ASN A 100 5.19 4.56 12.30
C ASN A 100 5.68 3.34 11.51
N LEU A 101 4.76 2.49 11.05
CA LEU A 101 5.03 1.37 10.15
C LEU A 101 4.74 1.82 8.71
N PHE A 102 5.64 2.63 8.16
CA PHE A 102 5.54 3.17 6.81
C PHE A 102 6.91 3.29 6.14
N GLY A 103 6.92 3.36 4.82
CA GLY A 103 8.10 3.62 4.01
C GLY A 103 7.87 4.77 3.03
N TYR A 104 8.96 5.18 2.37
CA TYR A 104 8.90 6.03 1.18
C TYR A 104 9.28 5.19 -0.03
N ASP A 105 8.69 5.47 -1.19
CA ASP A 105 9.07 4.80 -2.44
C ASP A 105 10.44 5.32 -2.92
N ILE A 106 11.50 4.55 -2.65
CA ILE A 106 12.88 4.90 -3.00
C ILE A 106 13.11 5.03 -4.51
N ASN A 107 12.30 4.33 -5.32
CA ASN A 107 12.40 4.40 -6.78
C ASN A 107 11.80 5.69 -7.33
N LYS A 108 11.09 6.44 -6.49
CA LYS A 108 10.46 7.73 -6.81
C LYS A 108 11.09 8.91 -6.09
N LYS A 109 12.31 8.74 -5.57
CA LYS A 109 13.03 9.80 -4.84
C LYS A 109 13.13 11.08 -5.68
N GLY A 110 12.78 12.21 -5.08
CA GLY A 110 12.79 13.53 -5.76
C GLY A 110 11.51 13.87 -6.52
N THR A 111 10.52 12.97 -6.56
CA THR A 111 9.18 13.26 -7.08
C THR A 111 8.18 13.47 -5.93
N PRO A 112 7.06 14.18 -6.15
CA PRO A 112 6.00 14.31 -5.15
C PRO A 112 5.51 12.95 -4.62
N ASP A 113 5.35 11.96 -5.50
CA ASP A 113 4.96 10.59 -5.14
C ASP A 113 5.96 9.92 -4.18
N GLY A 114 7.25 10.22 -4.29
CA GLY A 114 8.29 9.66 -3.42
C GLY A 114 8.27 10.20 -2.00
N SER A 115 7.50 11.27 -1.74
CA SER A 115 7.29 11.85 -0.41
C SER A 115 6.06 11.29 0.32
N ILE A 116 5.25 10.47 -0.35
CA ILE A 116 4.06 9.85 0.22
C ILE A 116 4.50 8.71 1.15
N LYS A 117 3.93 8.70 2.37
CA LYS A 117 4.07 7.58 3.31
C LYS A 117 3.18 6.44 2.84
N VAL A 118 3.81 5.35 2.41
CA VAL A 118 3.16 4.09 2.00
C VAL A 118 3.24 3.04 3.09
#